data_AF-A0A2V6JJC9-F1
#
_entry.id   AF-A0A2V6JJC9-F1
#
_cell.length_a   1.000
_cell.length_b   1.000
_cell.length_c   1.000
_cell.angle_alpha   90.00
_cell.angle_beta   90.00
_cell.angle_gamma   90.00
#
_symmetry.space_group_name_H-M   'P 1'
#
loop_
_entity.id
_entity.type
_entity.pdbx_description
1 polymer ?
#
loop_
_entity_poly.entity_id
_entity_poly.type
_entity_poly.pdbx_seq_one_letter_code
_entity_poly.pdbx_strand_id
1 'polypeptide(L)' 'GARSTIDYKPLPVDDPKVRQPDISRAKKILGWEPKVQFEEGIKKTIEYFRDALKGAGSN' A
#
# COMPACT_ATOMS: atom_id res chain seq x y z
N GLY A 1 2.58 -2.26 -19.82
CA GLY A 1 3.25 -2.60 -18.54
C GLY A 1 4.73 -2.33 -18.68
N ALA A 2 5.42 -1.97 -17.59
CA ALA A 2 6.87 -1.85 -17.57
C ALA A 2 7.50 -3.24 -17.37
N ARG A 3 8.67 -3.49 -17.98
CA ARG A 3 9.46 -4.70 -17.76
C ARG A 3 10.33 -4.50 -16.53
N SER A 4 9.83 -4.89 -15.37
CA SER A 4 10.60 -4.88 -14.11
C SER A 4 10.84 -6.30 -13.63
N THR A 5 11.99 -6.54 -13.01
CA THR A 5 12.34 -7.82 -12.37
C THR A 5 12.01 -7.80 -10.87
N ILE A 6 11.79 -8.97 -10.29
CA ILE A 6 11.65 -9.15 -8.84
C ILE A 6 13.03 -9.57 -8.30
N ASP A 7 13.54 -8.83 -7.31
CA ASP A 7 14.80 -9.12 -6.62
C ASP A 7 14.51 -9.47 -5.15
N TYR A 8 15.09 -10.56 -4.65
CA TYR A 8 14.84 -11.08 -3.30
C TYR A 8 16.00 -10.72 -2.37
N LYS A 9 15.71 -9.99 -1.30
CA LYS A 9 16.69 -9.56 -0.29
C LYS A 9 16.38 -10.16 1.07
N PRO A 10 17.37 -10.30 1.97
CA PRO A 10 17.13 -10.75 3.35
C PRO A 10 16.13 -9.85 4.08
N LEU A 11 15.31 -10.46 4.94
CA LEU A 11 14.37 -9.73 5.81
C LEU A 11 15.14 -8.98 6.91
N PRO A 12 14.78 -7.73 7.25
CA PRO A 12 15.30 -7.07 8.45
C PRO A 12 15.05 -7.90 9.71
N VAL A 13 15.97 -7.84 10.68
CA VAL A 13 15.92 -8.67 11.90
C VAL A 13 14.64 -8.48 12.70
N ASP A 14 14.12 -7.24 12.74
CA ASP A 14 12.98 -6.87 13.58
C ASP A 14 11.63 -6.86 12.83
N ASP A 15 11.61 -7.32 11.57
CA ASP A 15 10.38 -7.31 10.78
C ASP A 15 9.55 -8.58 11.01
N PRO A 16 8.34 -8.50 11.62
CA PRO A 16 7.45 -9.63 11.70
C PRO A 16 6.97 -10.03 10.31
N LYS A 17 7.01 -11.35 10.03
CA LYS A 17 6.63 -11.92 8.74
C LYS A 17 5.16 -11.70 8.36
N VAL A 18 4.28 -11.55 9.35
CA VAL A 18 2.83 -11.38 9.15
C VAL A 18 2.30 -10.38 10.17
N ARG A 19 1.42 -9.48 9.72
CA ARG A 19 0.65 -8.56 10.59
C ARG A 19 -0.80 -8.53 10.13
N GLN A 20 -1.74 -8.78 11.04
CA GLN A 20 -3.17 -8.71 10.78
C GLN A 20 -3.88 -8.12 12.00
N PRO A 21 -4.28 -6.83 11.98
CA PRO A 21 -4.93 -6.21 13.13
C PRO A 21 -6.36 -6.73 13.31
N ASP A 22 -6.71 -7.08 14.55
CA ASP A 22 -8.12 -7.25 14.94
C ASP A 22 -8.78 -5.87 15.12
N ILE A 23 -9.79 -5.59 14.30
CA ILE A 23 -10.51 -4.31 14.27
C ILE A 23 -11.87 -4.37 14.97
N SER A 24 -12.19 -5.45 15.68
CA SER A 24 -13.49 -5.66 16.34
C SER A 24 -13.85 -4.52 17.30
N ARG A 25 -12.86 -3.97 18.02
CA ARG A 25 -13.07 -2.84 18.94
C ARG A 25 -13.50 -1.57 18.21
N ALA A 26 -12.87 -1.24 17.08
CA ALA A 26 -13.21 -0.06 16.29
C ALA A 26 -14.61 -0.19 15.66
N LYS A 27 -14.96 -1.40 15.17
CA LYS A 27 -16.31 -1.69 14.69
C LYS A 27 -17.36 -1.50 15.78
N LYS A 28 -17.14 -2.08 16.96
CA LYS A 28 -18.11 -2.06 18.06
C LYS A 28 -18.32 -0.67 18.67
N ILE A 29 -17.25 0.08 18.88
CA ILE A 29 -17.30 1.35 19.63
C ILE A 29 -17.54 2.53 18.70
N LEU A 30 -16.95 2.50 17.51
CA LEU A 30 -16.95 3.65 16.59
C LEU A 30 -17.88 3.43 15.39
N GLY A 31 -18.41 2.23 15.19
CA GLY A 31 -19.09 1.86 13.94
C GLY A 31 -18.15 1.95 12.73
N TRP A 32 -16.83 1.88 12.96
CA TRP A 32 -15.83 2.14 11.94
C TRP A 32 -15.28 0.84 11.35
N GLU A 33 -15.11 0.84 10.04
CA GLU A 33 -14.40 -0.18 9.28
C GLU A 33 -13.80 0.40 7.98
N PRO A 34 -12.73 -0.20 7.42
CA PRO A 34 -12.19 0.22 6.14
C PRO A 34 -13.21 0.00 5.01
N LYS A 35 -13.41 1.02 4.18
CA LYS A 35 -14.37 1.00 3.06
C LYS A 35 -13.70 0.79 1.70
N VAL A 36 -12.40 1.04 1.61
CA VAL A 36 -11.62 0.97 0.38
C VAL A 36 -10.91 -0.38 0.31
N GLN A 37 -11.12 -1.12 -0.78
CA GLN A 37 -10.44 -2.39 -1.02
C GLN A 37 -8.98 -2.16 -1.43
N PHE A 38 -8.14 -3.18 -1.27
CA PHE A 38 -6.71 -3.08 -1.59
C PHE A 38 -6.46 -2.67 -3.05
N GLU A 39 -7.15 -3.32 -4.00
CA GLU A 39 -7.00 -3.07 -5.43
C GLU A 39 -7.40 -1.65 -5.82
N GLU A 40 -8.42 -1.09 -5.16
CA GLU A 40 -8.83 0.29 -5.39
C GLU A 40 -7.79 1.26 -4.83
N GLY A 41 -7.34 1.02 -3.60
CA GLY A 41 -6.33 1.84 -2.94
C GLY A 41 -5.01 1.86 -3.71
N ILE A 42 -4.50 0.70 -4.14
CA ILE A 42 -3.21 0.61 -4.84
C ILE A 42 -3.25 1.27 -6.22
N LYS A 43 -4.40 1.21 -6.93
CA LYS A 43 -4.57 1.92 -8.22
C LYS A 43 -4.45 3.44 -8.05
N LYS A 44 -5.14 4.00 -7.04
CA LYS A 44 -5.06 5.44 -6.72
C LYS A 44 -3.62 5.86 -6.38
N THR A 45 -2.91 5.04 -5.62
CA THR A 45 -1.48 5.28 -5.30
C THR A 45 -0.60 5.27 -6.54
N ILE A 46 -0.80 4.32 -7.46
CA ILE A 46 -0.05 4.25 -8.72
C ILE A 46 -0.30 5.48 -9.60
N GLU A 47 -1.56 5.92 -9.70
CA GLU A 47 -1.94 7.12 -10.46
C GLU A 47 -1.28 8.38 -9.88
N TYR A 48 -1.34 8.55 -8.56
CA TYR A 48 -0.66 9.65 -7.88
C TYR A 48 0.83 9.72 -8.23
N PHE A 49 1.56 8.60 -8.11
CA PHE A 49 3.00 8.59 -8.43
C PHE A 49 3.27 8.77 -9.91
N ARG A 50 2.41 8.26 -10.79
CA ARG A 50 2.52 8.48 -12.23
C ARG A 50 2.47 9.97 -12.56
N ASP A 51 1.62 10.74 -11.88
CA ASP A 51 1.49 12.16 -12.14
C ASP A 51 2.56 12.98 -11.42
N ALA A 52 2.88 12.65 -10.17
CA ALA A 52 3.96 13.29 -9.41
C ALA A 52 5.33 13.17 -10.11
N LEU A 53 5.62 12.02 -10.73
CA LEU A 53 6.89 11.78 -11.42
C LEU A 53 6.94 12.37 -12.85
N LYS A 54 5.80 12.61 -13.51
CA LYS A 54 5.78 13.33 -14.80
C LYS A 54 6.24 14.78 -14.65
N GLY A 55 5.89 15.43 -13.54
CA GLY A 55 6.31 16.81 -13.23
C GLY A 55 7.78 16.95 -12.85
N ALA A 56 8.43 15.87 -12.39
CA ALA A 56 9.84 15.84 -12.01
C ALA A 56 10.80 15.53 -13.19
N GLY A 57 10.26 15.11 -14.35
CA GLY A 57 11.02 14.71 -15.53
C GLY A 57 10.90 15.64 -16.75
N SER A 58 10.30 16.83 -16.58
CA SER A 58 10.31 17.89 -17.59
C SER A 58 11.34 18.95 -17.20
N ASN A 59 12.61 18.69 -17.52
CA ASN A 59 13.66 19.68 -17.73
C ASN A 59 14.74 19.09 -18.63
#